data_AF-A0A7S3HGC1-F1
#
_entry.id   AF-A0A7S3HGC1-F1
#
_cell.length_a   1.000
_cell.length_b   1.000
_cell.length_c   1.000
_cell.angle_alpha   90.00
_cell.angle_beta   90.00
_cell.angle_gamma   90.00
#
_symmetry.space_group_name_H-M   'P 1'
#
loop_
_entity.id
_entity.type
_entity.pdbx_description
1 polymer ?
#
loop_
_entity_poly.entity_id
_entity_poly.type
_entity_poly.pdbx_seq_one_letter_code
_entity_poly.pdbx_strand_id
1 'polypeptide(L)'
;VGALSLTASRLAFNAPGLGHRSLSSASRRLVVRHAEGGGHGVPKGSAVSQENMDPEILAFREHQKNAPRLSFAEEARTLVDSTVSGVMSTISSRPGLEGFPAGSVVFFASDEQGRPIFSFSSMSGHTADLKKNEKASLTIMAPGFASPA
;
A
#
# COMPACT_ATOMS: atom_id res chain seq x y z
N VAL A 1 -12.11 -44.78 5.69
CA VAL A 1 -13.36 -45.49 6.05
C VAL A 1 -14.13 -44.64 7.03
N GLY A 2 -15.34 -44.19 6.67
CA GLY A 2 -16.22 -43.39 7.54
C GLY A 2 -16.76 -42.13 6.88
N ALA A 3 -17.73 -42.29 5.99
CA ALA A 3 -18.57 -41.21 5.49
C ALA A 3 -19.72 -40.96 6.47
N LEU A 4 -20.11 -39.70 6.68
CA LEU A 4 -21.40 -39.34 7.26
C LEU A 4 -22.03 -38.23 6.43
N SER A 5 -22.99 -38.69 5.63
CA SER A 5 -23.97 -37.93 4.87
C SER A 5 -25.09 -37.49 5.81
N LEU A 6 -25.49 -36.22 5.74
CA LEU A 6 -26.71 -35.72 6.38
C LEU A 6 -27.60 -35.10 5.30
N THR A 7 -28.59 -35.91 4.91
CA THR A 7 -29.71 -35.58 4.05
C THR A 7 -30.76 -34.82 4.88
N ALA A 8 -31.21 -33.65 4.42
CA ALA A 8 -32.40 -33.00 4.97
C ALA A 8 -33.43 -32.76 3.87
N SER A 9 -34.62 -33.31 4.10
CA SER A 9 -35.74 -33.47 3.18
C SER A 9 -36.40 -32.16 2.74
N ARG A 10 -36.94 -32.25 1.53
CA ARG A 10 -37.82 -31.28 0.87
C ARG A 10 -39.08 -30.98 1.69
N LEU A 11 -39.38 -29.70 1.88
CA LEU A 11 -40.74 -29.21 2.07
C LEU A 11 -41.18 -28.57 0.74
N ALA A 12 -42.11 -29.23 0.07
CA ALA A 12 -42.76 -28.72 -1.13
C ALA A 12 -43.90 -27.79 -0.73
N PHE A 13 -43.88 -26.57 -1.26
CA PHE A 13 -45.06 -25.70 -1.34
C PHE A 13 -45.35 -25.45 -2.82
N ASN A 14 -46.57 -25.75 -3.24
CA ASN A 14 -47.02 -25.73 -4.62
C ASN A 14 -47.93 -24.53 -4.89
N ALA A 15 -47.82 -24.03 -6.13
CA ALA A 15 -48.74 -23.21 -6.93
C ALA A 15 -48.56 -21.67 -6.90
N PRO A 16 -48.92 -20.95 -8.00
CA PRO A 16 -48.89 -21.34 -9.41
C PRO A 16 -48.22 -20.28 -10.34
N GLY A 17 -47.75 -20.77 -11.49
CA GLY A 17 -47.63 -20.09 -12.78
C GLY A 17 -47.20 -18.62 -12.85
N LEU A 18 -46.01 -18.38 -13.42
CA LEU A 18 -45.73 -17.22 -14.29
C LEU A 18 -44.41 -17.43 -15.03
N GLY A 19 -44.51 -17.63 -16.34
CA GLY A 19 -43.52 -17.22 -17.34
C GLY A 19 -42.12 -17.83 -17.29
N HIS A 20 -41.84 -18.73 -18.24
CA HIS A 20 -40.48 -19.01 -18.70
C HIS A 20 -39.84 -17.69 -19.20
N ARG A 21 -38.93 -17.10 -18.43
CA ARG A 21 -37.96 -16.13 -18.95
C ARG A 21 -36.59 -16.76 -18.89
N SER A 22 -36.14 -17.23 -20.06
CA SER A 22 -34.74 -17.55 -20.33
C SER A 22 -33.90 -16.33 -19.98
N LEU A 23 -33.13 -16.41 -18.88
CA LEU A 23 -32.09 -15.45 -18.58
C LEU A 23 -30.89 -15.83 -19.44
N SER A 24 -30.79 -15.21 -20.63
CA SER A 24 -29.56 -15.29 -21.40
C SER A 24 -28.44 -14.65 -20.58
N SER A 25 -27.37 -15.41 -20.36
CA SER A 25 -26.13 -14.87 -19.80
C SER A 25 -25.50 -13.96 -20.85
N ALA A 26 -25.93 -12.70 -20.89
CA ALA A 26 -25.19 -11.66 -21.58
C ALA A 26 -23.88 -11.48 -20.82
N SER A 27 -22.82 -12.11 -21.34
CA SER A 27 -21.43 -11.79 -21.00
C SER A 27 -21.26 -10.29 -21.19
N ARG A 28 -21.35 -9.53 -20.09
CA ARG A 28 -21.00 -8.12 -20.09
C ARG A 28 -19.50 -8.05 -20.23
N ARG A 29 -19.06 -7.97 -21.48
CA ARG A 29 -17.71 -7.53 -21.84
C ARG A 29 -17.51 -6.18 -21.15
N LEU A 30 -16.66 -6.15 -20.13
CA LEU A 30 -16.23 -4.92 -19.47
C LEU A 30 -15.47 -4.12 -20.53
N VAL A 31 -16.14 -3.19 -21.18
CA VAL A 31 -15.49 -2.21 -22.04
C VAL A 31 -14.75 -1.28 -21.09
N VAL A 32 -13.44 -1.46 -20.96
CA VAL A 32 -12.56 -0.45 -20.39
C VAL A 32 -12.66 0.75 -21.32
N ARG A 33 -13.53 1.69 -20.98
CA ARG A 33 -13.48 3.01 -21.59
C ARG A 33 -12.16 3.60 -21.14
N HIS A 34 -11.21 3.75 -22.07
CA HIS A 34 -10.17 4.74 -21.92
C HIS A 34 -10.89 6.07 -21.78
N ALA A 35 -11.08 6.52 -20.54
CA ALA A 35 -11.39 7.91 -20.30
C ALA A 35 -10.14 8.66 -20.75
N GLU A 36 -10.23 9.37 -21.86
CA GLU A 36 -9.37 10.54 -22.09
C GLU A 36 -9.78 11.62 -21.10
N GLY A 37 -9.67 11.30 -19.81
CA GLY A 37 -9.68 12.27 -18.74
C GLY A 37 -8.31 12.90 -18.78
N GLY A 38 -8.20 14.05 -19.46
CA GLY A 38 -7.11 14.97 -19.19
C GLY A 38 -6.95 15.07 -17.67
N GLY A 39 -5.75 14.80 -17.17
CA GLY A 39 -5.47 14.84 -15.74
C GLY A 39 -5.99 16.14 -15.12
N HIS A 40 -6.28 16.12 -13.82
CA HIS A 40 -6.70 17.31 -13.09
C HIS A 40 -5.76 18.46 -13.45
N GLY A 41 -6.27 19.45 -14.18
CA GLY A 41 -5.49 20.58 -14.65
C GLY A 41 -5.14 21.43 -13.46
N VAL A 42 -4.02 21.11 -12.81
CA VAL A 42 -3.44 21.92 -11.77
C VAL A 42 -3.16 23.28 -12.42
N PRO A 43 -3.80 24.38 -11.97
CA PRO A 43 -3.47 25.70 -12.47
C PRO A 43 -1.95 25.87 -12.34
N LYS A 44 -1.29 26.43 -13.34
CA LYS A 44 0.17 26.63 -13.29
C LYS A 44 0.64 27.51 -12.12
N GLY A 45 -0.29 28.04 -11.31
CA GLY A 45 -0.05 28.71 -10.03
C GLY A 45 -0.47 27.93 -8.79
N SER A 46 -0.61 26.60 -8.84
CA SER A 46 -0.83 25.81 -7.63
C SER A 46 0.41 25.82 -6.74
N ALA A 47 0.26 26.44 -5.57
CA ALA A 47 1.14 26.52 -4.40
C ALA A 47 2.56 27.09 -4.55
N VAL A 48 3.13 27.18 -5.76
CA VAL A 48 4.44 27.82 -6.00
C VAL A 48 4.42 28.63 -7.31
N SER A 49 3.44 29.52 -7.50
CA SER A 49 3.57 30.58 -8.50
C SER A 49 4.64 31.57 -8.02
N GLN A 50 5.60 31.87 -8.89
CA GLN A 50 6.71 32.80 -8.63
C GLN A 50 6.25 34.26 -8.39
N GLU A 51 4.95 34.55 -8.41
CA GLU A 51 4.42 35.92 -8.50
C GLU A 51 3.92 36.51 -7.17
N ASN A 52 3.95 35.77 -6.05
CA ASN A 52 3.67 36.33 -4.71
C ASN A 52 4.47 35.56 -3.63
N MET A 53 5.80 35.65 -3.69
CA MET A 53 6.64 35.08 -2.63
C MET A 53 6.71 36.07 -1.47
N ASP A 54 6.10 35.71 -0.34
CA ASP A 54 6.28 36.42 0.94
C ASP A 54 7.80 36.59 1.21
N PRO A 55 8.28 37.81 1.56
CA PRO A 55 9.67 38.02 1.97
C PRO A 55 10.17 37.02 3.01
N GLU A 56 9.30 36.56 3.92
CA GLU A 56 9.63 35.55 4.92
C GLU A 56 9.92 34.18 4.29
N ILE A 57 9.16 33.77 3.27
CA ILE A 57 9.39 32.51 2.53
C ILE A 57 10.71 32.58 1.76
N LEU A 58 11.04 33.75 1.18
CA LEU A 58 12.32 33.97 0.49
C LEU A 58 13.50 33.89 1.46
N ALA A 59 13.40 34.59 2.59
CA ALA A 59 14.41 34.55 3.65
C ALA A 59 14.61 33.13 4.19
N PHE A 60 13.52 32.39 4.42
CA PHE A 60 13.57 30.99 4.82
C PHE A 60 14.29 30.12 3.79
N ARG A 61 13.97 30.25 2.50
CA ARG A 61 14.63 29.46 1.45
C ARG A 61 16.11 29.78 1.29
N GLU A 62 16.49 31.05 1.35
CA GLU A 62 17.91 31.47 1.32
C GLU A 62 18.67 30.92 2.53
N HIS A 63 18.05 30.94 3.72
CA HIS A 63 18.61 30.31 4.90
C HIS A 63 18.76 28.79 4.72
N GLN A 64 17.68 28.10 4.31
CA GLN A 64 17.72 26.66 4.07
C GLN A 64 18.75 26.28 3.00
N LYS A 65 18.97 27.08 1.97
CA LYS A 65 19.97 26.77 0.94
C LYS A 65 21.38 26.61 1.51
N ASN A 66 21.75 27.44 2.50
CA ASN A 66 23.10 27.48 3.05
C ASN A 66 23.25 26.80 4.42
N ALA A 67 22.14 26.35 5.03
CA ALA A 67 22.16 25.69 6.32
C ALA A 67 23.00 24.38 6.28
N PRO A 68 23.96 24.20 7.20
CA PRO A 68 24.68 22.94 7.34
C PRO A 68 23.71 21.80 7.64
N ARG A 69 23.83 20.70 6.89
CA ARG A 69 23.03 19.49 7.05
C ARG A 69 23.89 18.28 6.77
N LEU A 70 23.46 17.14 7.29
CA LEU A 70 24.02 15.85 6.91
C LEU A 70 23.75 15.59 5.41
N SER A 71 24.55 14.74 4.78
CA SER A 71 24.21 14.26 3.45
C SER A 71 22.93 13.40 3.50
N PHE A 72 22.20 13.30 2.39
CA PHE A 72 20.99 12.48 2.33
C PHE A 72 21.22 11.03 2.76
N ALA A 73 22.39 10.46 2.47
CA ALA A 73 22.73 9.10 2.87
C ALA A 73 22.96 8.98 4.39
N GLU A 74 23.54 10.00 5.02
CA GLU A 74 23.73 10.05 6.47
C GLU A 74 22.41 10.30 7.19
N GLU A 75 21.56 11.20 6.69
CA GLU A 75 20.21 11.42 7.22
C GLU A 75 19.37 10.13 7.15
N ALA A 76 19.39 9.42 6.02
CA ALA A 76 18.66 8.17 5.86
C ALA A 76 19.16 7.09 6.84
N ARG A 77 20.47 6.91 7.00
CA ARG A 77 21.02 5.95 7.97
C ARG A 77 20.69 6.33 9.41
N THR A 78 20.76 7.61 9.74
CA THR A 78 20.38 8.12 11.06
C THR A 78 18.88 7.87 11.33
N LEU A 79 18.03 8.07 10.32
CA LEU A 79 16.61 7.82 10.41
C LEU A 79 16.32 6.32 10.65
N VAL A 80 17.00 5.43 9.91
CA VAL A 80 16.88 3.98 10.10
C VAL A 80 17.28 3.57 11.51
N ASP A 81 18.38 4.12 12.03
CA ASP A 81 18.89 3.81 13.38
C ASP A 81 18.05 4.41 14.52
N SER A 82 17.30 5.48 14.23
CA SER A 82 16.48 6.19 15.23
C SER A 82 15.17 5.49 15.59
N THR A 83 14.78 4.43 14.88
CA THR A 83 13.53 3.70 15.12
C THR A 83 13.73 2.19 15.06
N VAL A 84 12.79 1.44 15.64
CA VAL A 84 12.81 -0.03 15.65
C VAL A 84 11.64 -0.64 14.88
N SER A 85 10.82 0.20 14.24
CA SER A 85 9.61 -0.23 13.53
C SER A 85 9.36 0.58 12.27
N GLY A 86 8.69 -0.05 11.31
CA GLY A 86 8.31 0.56 10.04
C GLY A 86 7.24 -0.23 9.33
N VAL A 87 6.85 0.23 8.14
CA VAL A 87 5.90 -0.47 7.27
C VAL A 87 6.65 -1.10 6.10
N MET A 88 6.65 -2.42 6.05
CA MET A 88 7.21 -3.17 4.93
C MET A 88 6.14 -3.40 3.87
N SER A 89 6.47 -3.06 2.63
CA SER A 89 5.66 -3.37 1.44
C SER A 89 6.27 -4.55 0.69
N THR A 90 5.50 -5.61 0.51
CA THR A 90 5.86 -6.83 -0.23
C THR A 90 4.93 -7.04 -1.42
N ILE A 91 5.26 -8.00 -2.29
CA ILE A 91 4.39 -8.45 -3.39
C ILE A 91 3.67 -9.72 -2.91
N SER A 92 2.36 -9.63 -2.74
CA SER A 92 1.53 -10.70 -2.18
C SER A 92 1.64 -11.99 -2.99
N SER A 93 1.83 -13.11 -2.30
CA SER A 93 1.73 -14.47 -2.85
C SER A 93 0.40 -15.16 -2.52
N ARG A 94 -0.54 -14.44 -1.90
CA ARG A 94 -1.83 -15.01 -1.46
C ARG A 94 -2.72 -15.30 -2.68
N PRO A 95 -3.35 -16.50 -2.77
CA PRO A 95 -4.31 -16.80 -3.83
C PRO A 95 -5.41 -15.74 -3.93
N GLY A 96 -5.68 -15.27 -5.16
CA GLY A 96 -6.65 -14.21 -5.43
C GLY A 96 -6.12 -12.77 -5.26
N LEU A 97 -4.93 -12.59 -4.68
CA LEU A 97 -4.24 -11.30 -4.53
C LEU A 97 -2.77 -11.38 -5.00
N GLU A 98 -2.43 -12.38 -5.82
CA GLU A 98 -1.05 -12.56 -6.28
C GLU A 98 -0.61 -11.35 -7.13
N GLY A 99 0.58 -10.82 -6.83
CA GLY A 99 1.14 -9.65 -7.52
C GLY A 99 0.67 -8.28 -6.99
N PHE A 100 -0.34 -8.23 -6.11
CA PHE A 100 -0.76 -6.97 -5.47
C PHE A 100 0.22 -6.58 -4.35
N PRO A 101 0.41 -5.27 -4.09
CA PRO A 101 1.22 -4.84 -2.94
C PRO A 101 0.52 -5.20 -1.63
N ALA A 102 1.29 -5.71 -0.67
CA ALA A 102 0.85 -5.97 0.69
C ALA A 102 1.71 -5.16 1.67
N GLY A 103 1.05 -4.41 2.56
CA GLY A 103 1.72 -3.63 3.61
C GLY A 103 1.58 -4.31 4.98
N SER A 104 2.65 -4.38 5.75
CA SER A 104 2.60 -4.85 7.14
C SER A 104 3.56 -4.09 8.05
N VAL A 105 3.17 -3.87 9.29
CA VAL A 105 4.06 -3.30 10.32
C VAL A 105 5.07 -4.37 10.72
N VAL A 106 6.34 -4.02 10.70
CA VAL A 106 7.46 -4.89 11.07
C VAL A 106 8.36 -4.21 12.08
N PHE A 107 9.07 -5.02 12.86
CA PHE A 107 10.14 -4.58 13.74
C PHE A 107 11.48 -4.99 13.13
N PHE A 108 12.50 -4.17 13.35
CA PHE A 108 13.84 -4.39 12.83
C PHE A 108 14.89 -3.77 13.75
N ALA A 109 16.16 -4.08 13.49
CA ALA A 109 17.32 -3.41 14.05
C ALA A 109 18.33 -3.12 12.92
N SER A 110 19.13 -2.07 13.04
CA SER A 110 20.23 -1.75 12.11
C SER A 110 21.50 -2.53 12.47
N ASP A 111 22.28 -2.94 11.46
CA ASP A 111 23.67 -3.33 11.65
C ASP A 111 24.61 -2.11 11.71
N GLU A 112 25.92 -2.35 11.91
CA GLU A 112 26.95 -1.30 11.93
C GLU A 112 27.03 -0.48 10.64
N GLN A 113 26.48 -0.98 9.53
CA GLN A 113 26.43 -0.29 8.23
C GLN A 113 25.08 0.38 7.98
N GLY A 114 24.14 0.34 8.93
CA GLY A 114 22.80 0.92 8.84
C GLY A 114 21.82 0.10 7.99
N ARG A 115 22.08 -1.20 7.80
CA ARG A 115 21.17 -2.10 7.06
C ARG A 115 20.15 -2.71 8.02
N PRO A 116 18.86 -2.70 7.68
CA PRO A 116 17.84 -3.28 8.55
C PRO A 116 17.90 -4.81 8.54
N ILE A 117 17.97 -5.39 9.73
CA ILE A 117 17.89 -6.81 10.03
C ILE A 117 16.50 -7.11 10.60
N PHE A 118 15.87 -8.15 10.06
CA PHE A 118 14.53 -8.58 10.45
C PHE A 118 14.55 -10.00 11.04
N SER A 119 13.60 -10.26 11.94
CA SER A 119 13.28 -11.61 12.41
C SER A 119 11.81 -11.87 12.19
N PHE A 120 11.48 -12.73 11.22
CA PHE A 120 10.10 -13.02 10.86
C PHE A 120 9.69 -14.45 11.19
N SER A 121 8.42 -14.61 11.58
CA SER A 121 7.80 -15.92 11.72
C SER A 121 7.62 -16.59 10.36
N SER A 122 7.90 -17.89 10.28
CA SER A 122 7.65 -18.71 9.08
C SER A 122 6.19 -18.76 8.65
N MET A 123 5.25 -18.43 9.55
CA MET A 123 3.80 -18.38 9.30
C MET A 123 3.29 -16.98 8.89
N SER A 124 4.14 -15.96 8.92
CA SER A 124 3.72 -14.59 8.57
C SER A 124 3.49 -14.42 7.06
N GLY A 125 2.50 -13.60 6.70
CA GLY A 125 2.17 -13.32 5.29
C GLY A 125 3.35 -12.72 4.53
N HIS A 126 4.01 -11.69 5.09
CA HIS A 126 5.18 -11.07 4.46
C HIS A 126 6.36 -12.04 4.31
N THR A 127 6.48 -13.08 5.14
CA THR A 127 7.52 -14.11 4.93
C THR A 127 7.20 -15.01 3.74
N ALA A 128 5.93 -15.38 3.55
CA ALA A 128 5.52 -16.13 2.37
C ALA A 128 5.75 -15.31 1.10
N ASP A 129 5.40 -14.02 1.14
CA ASP A 129 5.62 -13.07 0.06
C ASP A 129 7.12 -12.97 -0.29
N LEU A 130 7.98 -12.70 0.71
CA LEU A 130 9.43 -12.55 0.52
C LEU A 130 10.11 -13.83 0.01
N LYS A 131 9.64 -15.01 0.42
CA LYS A 131 10.14 -16.30 -0.09
C LYS A 131 9.79 -16.50 -1.56
N LYS A 132 8.67 -15.95 -2.03
CA LYS A 132 8.24 -16.03 -3.43
C LYS A 132 8.91 -14.95 -4.28
N ASN A 133 9.10 -13.75 -3.71
CA ASN A 133 9.73 -12.61 -4.35
C ASN A 133 10.45 -11.75 -3.29
N GLU A 134 11.77 -11.69 -3.36
CA GLU A 134 12.61 -10.99 -2.39
C GLU A 134 12.52 -9.45 -2.44
N LYS A 135 11.81 -8.89 -3.44
CA LYS A 135 11.64 -7.44 -3.57
C LYS A 135 10.68 -6.92 -2.52
N ALA A 136 11.17 -5.98 -1.72
CA ALA A 136 10.37 -5.23 -0.76
C ALA A 136 10.91 -3.80 -0.62
N SER A 137 10.10 -2.95 -0.01
CA SER A 137 10.53 -1.64 0.48
C SER A 137 10.12 -1.47 1.94
N LEU A 138 10.88 -0.65 2.67
CA LEU A 138 10.59 -0.31 4.06
C LEU A 138 10.37 1.20 4.15
N THR A 139 9.19 1.58 4.66
CA THR A 139 8.86 2.95 4.99
C THR A 139 9.10 3.17 6.47
N ILE A 140 9.93 4.15 6.80
CA ILE A 140 10.27 4.55 8.18
C ILE A 140 9.79 5.97 8.40
N MET A 141 9.15 6.20 9.54
CA MET A 141 8.68 7.51 9.97
C MET A 141 9.70 8.10 10.95
N ALA A 142 9.98 9.39 10.82
CA ALA A 142 10.82 10.09 11.79
C ALA A 142 10.19 10.01 13.20
N PRO A 143 11.01 9.86 14.26
CA PRO A 143 10.50 9.92 15.63
C PRO A 143 9.65 11.17 15.86
N GLY A 144 8.49 11.00 16.49
CA GLY A 144 7.54 12.09 16.73
C GLY A 144 6.67 12.49 15.54
N PHE A 145 6.83 11.85 14.37
CA PHE A 145 5.91 12.03 13.26
C PHE A 145 4.61 11.25 13.53
N ALA A 146 3.55 11.98 13.88
CA ALA A 146 2.21 11.44 14.06
C ALA A 146 1.32 11.82 12.88
N SER A 147 0.41 10.93 12.50
CA SER A 147 -0.68 11.31 11.60
C SER A 147 -1.52 12.40 12.27
N PRO A 148 -1.89 13.47 11.54
CA PRO A 148 -2.87 14.43 12.04
C PRO A 148 -4.15 13.69 12.46
N ALA A 149 -4.65 14.00 13.66
CA ALA A 149 -5.90 13.45 14.20
C ALA A 149 -7.13 13.96 13.43
#